data_AF-A0A318QRM7-F1
#
_entry.id   AF-A0A318QRM7-F1
#
_cell.length_a   1.000
_cell.length_b   1.000
_cell.length_c   1.000
_cell.angle_alpha   90.00
_cell.angle_beta   90.00
_cell.angle_gamma   90.00
#
_symmetry.space_group_name_H-M   'P 1'
#
loop_
_entity.id
_entity.type
_entity.pdbx_description
1 polymer ?
#
loop_
_entity_poly.entity_id
_entity_poly.type
_entity_poly.pdbx_seq_one_letter_code
_entity_poly.pdbx_strand_id
1 'polypeptide(L)'
;MKSSQPTMKDKVLGAHRDAVRYTGASAIPATTVRRFMPGLKRQSHVTRMLNILVSEGKLVLSTSQGQCGYAVPSAATRRQVMA
;
A
#
# COMPACT_ATOMS: atom_id res chain seq x y z
N MET A 1 -20.01 -12.65 17.94
CA MET A 1 -19.24 -12.29 16.73
C MET A 1 -17.99 -11.54 17.17
N LYS A 2 -16.79 -12.10 17.00
CA LYS A 2 -15.55 -11.34 17.25
C LYS A 2 -15.46 -10.25 16.18
N SER A 3 -15.76 -9.02 16.53
CA SER A 3 -15.39 -7.84 15.76
C SER A 3 -13.86 -7.76 15.79
N SER A 4 -13.20 -8.51 14.91
CA SER A 4 -11.76 -8.35 14.69
C SER A 4 -11.54 -6.94 14.23
N GLN A 5 -11.10 -6.07 15.14
CA GLN A 5 -10.77 -4.70 14.82
C GLN A 5 -9.73 -4.74 13.68
N PRO A 6 -9.93 -3.94 12.61
CA PRO A 6 -9.01 -3.92 11.49
C PRO A 6 -7.62 -3.56 12.01
N THR A 7 -6.65 -4.42 11.68
CA THR A 7 -5.29 -4.27 12.15
C THR A 7 -4.65 -3.04 11.52
N MET A 8 -3.49 -2.61 12.04
CA MET A 8 -2.80 -1.44 11.51
C MET A 8 -2.49 -1.57 10.01
N LYS A 9 -2.10 -2.78 9.57
CA LYS A 9 -1.86 -3.10 8.17
C LYS A 9 -3.12 -3.01 7.30
N ASP A 10 -4.28 -3.41 7.82
CA ASP A 10 -5.55 -3.32 7.09
C ASP A 10 -5.97 -1.86 6.89
N LYS A 11 -5.75 -1.03 7.91
CA LYS A 11 -5.98 0.42 7.82
C LYS A 11 -5.03 1.09 6.81
N VAL A 12 -3.75 0.72 6.81
CA VAL A 12 -2.77 1.23 5.82
C VAL A 12 -3.12 0.77 4.40
N LEU A 13 -3.55 -0.47 4.23
CA LEU A 13 -4.00 -0.99 2.94
C LEU A 13 -5.27 -0.29 2.44
N GLY A 14 -6.22 -0.01 3.34
CA GLY A 14 -7.41 0.78 3.02
C GLY A 14 -7.04 2.18 2.55
N ALA A 15 -6.22 2.89 3.33
CA ALA A 15 -5.74 4.22 2.98
C ALA A 15 -4.95 4.26 1.66
N HIS A 16 -4.18 3.21 1.36
CA HIS A 16 -3.50 3.07 0.07
C HIS A 16 -4.51 2.96 -1.09
N ARG A 17 -5.55 2.14 -0.95
CA ARG A 17 -6.62 2.01 -1.96
C ARG A 17 -7.40 3.30 -2.16
N ASP A 18 -7.70 4.02 -1.08
CA ASP A 18 -8.35 5.33 -1.17
C ASP A 18 -7.46 6.36 -1.85
N ALA A 19 -6.15 6.35 -1.56
CA ALA A 19 -5.18 7.18 -2.26
C ALA A 19 -5.11 6.86 -3.76
N VAL A 20 -5.12 5.58 -4.16
CA VAL A 20 -5.20 5.16 -5.56
C VAL A 20 -6.47 5.71 -6.22
N ARG A 21 -7.63 5.54 -5.58
CA ARG A 21 -8.92 6.02 -6.11
C ARG A 21 -8.96 7.54 -6.25
N TYR A 22 -8.40 8.26 -5.28
CA TYR A 22 -8.39 9.71 -5.27
C TYR A 22 -7.42 10.31 -6.29
N THR A 23 -6.23 9.72 -6.44
CA THR A 23 -5.17 10.26 -7.31
C THR A 23 -5.22 9.72 -8.73
N GLY A 24 -5.84 8.55 -8.95
CA GLY A 24 -5.77 7.82 -10.21
C GLY A 24 -4.38 7.25 -10.53
N ALA A 25 -3.40 7.39 -9.62
CA ALA A 25 -2.04 6.94 -9.86
C ALA A 25 -1.90 5.42 -9.61
N SER A 26 -1.15 4.76 -10.49
CA SER A 26 -0.87 3.32 -10.40
C SER A 26 0.04 2.97 -9.21
N ALA A 27 0.93 3.89 -8.83
CA ALA A 27 1.86 3.76 -7.71
C ALA A 27 1.70 4.95 -6.76
N ILE A 28 1.54 4.67 -5.46
CA ILE A 28 1.29 5.68 -4.43
C ILE A 28 2.47 5.74 -3.45
N PRO A 29 3.08 6.90 -3.24
CA PRO A 29 4.17 7.02 -2.25
C PRO A 29 3.62 6.98 -0.82
N ALA A 30 4.46 6.55 0.14
CA ALA A 30 4.08 6.46 1.55
C ALA A 30 3.64 7.82 2.14
N THR A 31 4.18 8.92 1.63
CA THR A 31 3.77 10.29 1.98
C THR A 31 2.31 10.54 1.65
N THR A 32 1.85 10.10 0.49
CA THR A 32 0.45 10.19 0.08
C THR A 32 -0.42 9.28 0.93
N VAL A 33 -0.05 8.01 1.14
CA VAL A 33 -0.81 7.09 2.02
C VAL A 33 -1.00 7.68 3.42
N ARG A 34 0.02 8.34 3.99
CA ARG A 34 -0.08 9.02 5.29
C ARG A 34 -1.15 10.10 5.30
N ARG A 35 -1.36 10.84 4.21
CA ARG A 35 -2.41 11.88 4.13
C ARG A 35 -3.81 11.29 4.28
N PHE A 36 -4.01 10.05 3.83
CA PHE A 36 -5.25 9.28 4.01
C PHE A 36 -5.34 8.60 5.39
N MET A 37 -4.33 8.77 6.26
CA MET A 37 -4.30 8.26 7.62
C MET A 37 -3.98 9.37 8.63
N PRO A 38 -4.93 10.29 8.91
CA PRO A 38 -4.70 11.40 9.84
C PRO A 38 -4.34 10.96 11.26
N GLY A 39 -4.68 9.72 11.65
CA GLY A 39 -4.30 9.14 12.95
C GLY A 39 -2.86 8.62 13.04
N LEU A 40 -2.13 8.49 11.92
CA LEU A 40 -0.74 7.99 11.94
C LEU A 40 0.27 9.14 11.92
N LYS A 41 0.86 9.43 13.08
CA LYS A 41 1.82 10.55 13.22
C LYS A 41 3.13 10.33 12.46
N ARG A 42 3.66 9.09 12.44
CA ARG A 42 5.00 8.78 11.92
C ARG A 42 4.96 8.19 10.51
N GLN A 43 5.61 8.85 9.56
CA GLN A 43 5.78 8.35 8.19
C GLN A 43 6.58 7.05 8.12
N SER A 44 7.58 6.88 9.00
CA SER A 44 8.34 5.63 9.10
C SER A 44 7.47 4.42 9.43
N HIS A 45 6.42 4.62 10.23
CA HIS A 45 5.47 3.55 10.57
C HIS A 45 4.60 3.18 9.36
N VAL A 46 4.10 4.16 8.60
CA VAL A 46 3.38 3.91 7.33
C VAL A 46 4.26 3.11 6.38
N THR A 47 5.50 3.55 6.19
CA THR A 47 6.48 2.89 5.30
C THR A 47 6.75 1.44 5.73
N ARG A 48 6.93 1.21 7.04
CA ARG A 48 7.10 -0.14 7.59
C ARG A 48 5.88 -1.04 7.31
N MET A 49 4.67 -0.53 7.49
CA MET A 49 3.45 -1.29 7.21
C MET A 49 3.29 -1.58 5.72
N LEU A 50 3.61 -0.63 4.85
CA LEU A 50 3.59 -0.83 3.40
C LEU A 50 4.63 -1.88 2.97
N ASN A 51 5.82 -1.88 3.55
CA ASN A 51 6.82 -2.91 3.28
C ASN A 51 6.36 -4.31 3.75
N ILE A 52 5.69 -4.41 4.91
CA ILE A 52 5.08 -5.68 5.34
C ILE A 52 4.03 -6.14 4.34
N LEU A 53 3.18 -5.24 3.85
CA LEU A 53 2.17 -5.56 2.83
C LEU A 53 2.80 -6.00 1.50
N VAL A 54 3.99 -5.49 1.16
CA VAL A 54 4.78 -5.96 0.02
C VAL A 54 5.29 -7.38 0.26
N SER A 55 5.87 -7.65 1.44
CA SER A 55 6.30 -9.00 1.82
C SER A 55 5.15 -10.01 1.89
N GLU A 56 3.95 -9.57 2.27
CA GLU A 56 2.71 -10.38 2.24
C GLU A 56 2.14 -10.54 0.81
N GLY A 57 2.73 -9.93 -0.21
CA GLY A 57 2.26 -9.99 -1.61
C GLY A 57 0.96 -9.22 -1.88
N LYS A 58 0.54 -8.35 -0.95
CA LYS A 58 -0.67 -7.50 -1.08
C LYS A 58 -0.40 -6.20 -1.83
N LEU A 59 0.85 -5.74 -1.81
CA LEU A 59 1.36 -4.59 -2.55
C LEU A 59 2.63 -5.00 -3.30
N VAL A 60 3.03 -4.21 -4.28
CA VAL A 60 4.34 -4.31 -4.92
C VAL A 60 5.00 -2.94 -4.93
N LEU A 61 6.33 -2.92 -4.86
CA LEU A 61 7.08 -1.70 -5.12
C LEU A 61 7.06 -1.45 -6.63
N SER A 62 6.69 -0.24 -7.01
CA SER A 62 6.72 0.20 -8.40
C SER A 62 7.59 1.45 -8.48
N THR A 63 8.58 1.38 -9.36
CA THR A 63 9.45 2.49 -9.72
C THR A 63 9.01 2.96 -11.09
N SER A 64 8.13 3.96 -11.16
CA SER A 64 7.71 4.56 -12.42
C SER A 64 8.13 6.02 -12.44
N GLN A 65 8.83 6.42 -13.51
CA GLN A 65 9.24 7.81 -13.79
C GLN A 65 9.82 8.56 -12.57
N GLY A 66 10.84 7.99 -11.92
CA GLY A 66 11.57 8.67 -10.84
C GLY A 66 10.83 8.77 -9.50
N GLN A 67 9.63 8.20 -9.37
CA GLN A 67 8.91 8.10 -8.10
C GLN A 67 8.77 6.64 -7.68
N CYS A 68 9.35 6.31 -6.51
CA CYS A 68 9.12 5.04 -5.85
C CYS A 68 7.77 5.08 -5.12
N GLY A 69 6.86 4.20 -5.52
CA GLY A 69 5.54 4.06 -4.90
C GLY A 69 5.16 2.62 -4.66
N TYR A 70 4.07 2.44 -3.93
CA TYR A 70 3.44 1.16 -3.69
C TYR A 70 2.27 1.01 -4.65
N ALA A 71 2.17 -0.11 -5.35
CA ALA A 71 1.10 -0.42 -6.27
C ALA A 71 0.37 -1.69 -5.82
N VAL A 72 -0.89 -1.83 -6.23
CA VAL A 72 -1.61 -3.10 -6.06
C VAL A 72 -1.09 -4.07 -7.13
N PRO A 73 -0.75 -5.33 -6.79
CA PRO A 73 -0.33 -6.30 -7.78
C PRO A 73 -1.46 -6.48 -8.81
N SER A 74 -1.18 -6.20 -10.07
CA SER A 74 -2.11 -6.54 -11.14
C SER A 74 -2.21 -8.06 -11.26
N ALA A 75 -3.40 -8.59 -11.53
CA ALA A 75 -3.60 -10.02 -11.78
C ALA A 75 -2.67 -10.55 -12.90
N ALA A 76 -2.21 -9.67 -13.80
CA ALA A 76 -1.23 -10.00 -14.84
C ALA A 76 0.17 -10.34 -14.30
N THR A 77 0.56 -9.84 -13.12
CA THR A 77 1.90 -10.03 -12.53
C THR A 77 2.02 -11.36 -11.77
N ARG A 78 0.90 -12.04 -11.47
CA ARG A 78 0.92 -13.37 -10.81
C ARG A 78 1.51 -14.50 -11.67
N ARG A 79 1.77 -14.24 -12.95
CA ARG A 79 2.34 -15.22 -13.90
C ARG A 79 3.86 -15.19 -14.03
N GLN A 80 4.59 -14.32 -13.31
CA GLN A 80 6.06 -14.21 -13.44
C GLN A 80 6.88 -14.82 -12.30
N VAL A 81 6.27 -15.54 -11.34
CA VAL A 81 7.02 -16.25 -10.28
C VAL A 81 6.86 -17.78 -10.38
N MET A 82 6.43 -18.27 -11.56
CA MET A 82 6.45 -19.69 -11.91
C MET A 82 6.88 -19.80 -13.38
N ALA A 83 8.18 -19.65 -13.63
CA ALA A 83 8.87 -20.12 -14.82
C ALA A 83 10.26 -20.56 -14.39
#